data_AF-A0A438N7S5-F1
#
_entry.id   AF-A0A438N7S5-F1
#
_cell.length_a   1.000
_cell.length_b   1.000
_cell.length_c   1.000
_cell.angle_alpha   90.00
_cell.angle_beta   90.00
_cell.angle_gamma   90.00
#
_symmetry.space_group_name_H-M   'P 1'
#
loop_
_entity.id
_entity.type
_entity.pdbx_description
1 polymer ?
#
loop_
_entity_poly.entity_id
_entity_poly.type
_entity_poly.pdbx_seq_one_letter_code
_entity_poly.pdbx_strand_id
1 'polypeptide(L)'
;MVLKNKKRLYVALYPSGVVDNESRKYGYSLLIAHVLKIGPRYHWGYLVGPKVEDKELVPEMRYHVKSSPADGWIYEEVALTNVKSTNNLLVRILIAKIEDEARLVDILRNTPLVQDGPDWRCRSWIADAMLRIENDGKAVGTAV
;
A
#
# COMPACT_ATOMS: atom_id res chain seq x y z
N MET A 1 -28.51 -5.37 18.20
CA MET A 1 -27.66 -4.49 17.36
C MET A 1 -26.71 -5.38 16.58
N VAL A 2 -26.99 -5.64 15.30
CA VAL A 2 -26.07 -6.44 14.45
C VAL A 2 -24.89 -5.54 14.11
N LEU A 3 -23.70 -5.85 14.63
CA LEU A 3 -22.47 -5.16 14.23
C LEU A 3 -22.27 -5.39 12.73
N LYS A 4 -22.52 -4.36 11.92
CA LYS A 4 -22.31 -4.40 10.47
C LYS A 4 -20.87 -4.87 10.22
N ASN A 5 -20.71 -5.93 9.44
CA ASN A 5 -19.41 -6.52 9.14
C ASN A 5 -18.64 -5.65 8.14
N LYS A 6 -18.21 -4.46 8.60
CA LYS A 6 -17.54 -3.45 7.77
C LYS A 6 -16.17 -3.95 7.34
N LYS A 7 -15.79 -3.63 6.10
CA LYS A 7 -14.43 -3.87 5.61
C LYS A 7 -13.40 -3.09 6.43
N ARG A 8 -12.15 -3.48 6.26
CA ARG A 8 -11.00 -2.96 6.98
C ARG A 8 -10.04 -2.33 6.00
N LEU A 9 -9.52 -1.17 6.39
CA LEU A 9 -8.45 -0.49 5.67
C LEU A 9 -7.13 -0.78 6.39
N TYR A 10 -6.16 -1.25 5.64
CA TYR A 10 -4.81 -1.53 6.12
C TYR A 10 -3.78 -0.73 5.33
N VAL A 11 -2.69 -0.37 6.00
CA VAL A 11 -1.42 -0.02 5.32
C VAL A 11 -0.59 -1.28 5.22
N ALA A 12 -0.11 -1.60 4.03
CA ALA A 12 0.60 -2.83 3.71
C ALA A 12 2.02 -2.55 3.18
N LEU A 13 2.95 -3.42 3.57
CA LEU A 13 4.36 -3.37 3.20
C LEU A 13 4.74 -4.63 2.42
N TYR A 14 5.43 -4.42 1.31
CA TYR A 14 5.94 -5.45 0.42
C TYR A 14 7.44 -5.25 0.20
N PRO A 15 8.23 -6.28 -0.14
CA PRO A 15 9.58 -6.06 -0.63
C PRO A 15 9.49 -5.34 -1.99
N SER A 16 10.25 -4.27 -2.18
CA SER A 16 10.46 -3.66 -3.50
C SER A 16 11.68 -4.29 -4.14
N GLY A 17 11.45 -4.96 -5.26
CA GLY A 17 12.48 -5.63 -6.03
C GLY A 17 11.89 -6.70 -6.93
N VAL A 18 12.22 -6.62 -8.21
CA VAL A 18 12.15 -7.70 -9.19
C VAL A 18 12.58 -9.00 -8.51
N VAL A 19 11.92 -10.11 -8.84
CA VAL A 19 12.12 -11.46 -8.28
C VAL A 19 13.57 -11.98 -8.48
N ASP A 20 14.49 -11.17 -9.01
CA ASP A 20 15.82 -11.60 -9.43
C ASP A 20 16.87 -10.45 -9.44
N ASN A 21 16.93 -9.61 -8.39
CA ASN A 21 17.98 -8.59 -8.32
C ASN A 21 19.25 -9.15 -7.65
N GLU A 22 20.29 -9.39 -8.46
CA GLU A 22 21.66 -9.81 -8.08
C GLU A 22 22.26 -8.99 -6.92
N SER A 23 21.76 -7.77 -6.66
CA SER A 23 22.24 -6.95 -5.53
C SER A 23 21.88 -7.46 -4.13
N ARG A 24 20.93 -8.41 -3.99
CA ARG A 24 20.76 -9.18 -2.73
C ARG A 24 21.80 -10.30 -2.57
N LYS A 25 22.48 -10.69 -3.64
CA LYS A 25 23.38 -11.86 -3.72
C LYS A 25 24.81 -11.54 -3.31
N TYR A 26 25.28 -10.29 -3.50
CA TYR A 26 26.72 -9.95 -3.35
C TYR A 26 27.12 -9.15 -2.12
N GLY A 27 26.24 -8.90 -1.14
CA GLY A 27 26.64 -8.34 0.16
C GLY A 27 27.56 -7.12 0.05
N TYR A 28 27.12 -6.06 -0.64
CA TYR A 28 27.91 -4.84 -0.73
C TYR A 28 28.20 -4.28 0.67
N SER A 29 29.43 -3.76 0.85
CA SER A 29 29.79 -2.97 2.04
C SER A 29 28.73 -1.90 2.31
N LEU A 30 28.35 -1.71 3.58
CA LEU A 30 27.35 -0.70 4.00
C LEU A 30 27.65 0.70 3.44
N LEU A 31 28.94 1.03 3.26
CA LEU A 31 29.38 2.28 2.64
C LEU A 31 28.99 2.36 1.16
N ILE A 32 29.24 1.31 0.38
CA ILE A 32 28.82 1.23 -1.02
C ILE A 32 27.28 1.22 -1.10
N ALA A 33 26.64 0.51 -0.18
CA ALA A 33 25.20 0.43 -0.14
C ALA A 33 24.51 1.77 0.14
N HIS A 34 25.12 2.57 1.02
CA HIS A 34 24.69 3.90 1.37
C HIS A 34 24.93 4.90 0.23
N VAL A 35 26.14 4.90 -0.34
CA VAL A 35 26.52 5.79 -1.44
C VAL A 35 25.66 5.53 -2.69
N LEU A 36 25.37 4.26 -2.99
CA LEU A 36 24.58 3.88 -4.18
C LEU A 36 23.08 3.71 -3.91
N LYS A 37 22.61 3.91 -2.68
CA LYS A 37 21.20 3.71 -2.27
C LYS A 37 20.62 2.34 -2.70
N ILE A 38 21.39 1.27 -2.50
CA ILE A 38 21.07 -0.13 -2.90
C ILE A 38 20.54 -1.00 -1.75
N GLY A 39 20.10 -0.41 -0.64
CA GLY A 39 19.44 -1.13 0.45
C GLY A 39 18.07 -1.73 0.04
N PRO A 40 17.50 -2.64 0.85
CA PRO A 40 16.19 -3.22 0.60
C PRO A 40 15.17 -2.09 0.46
N ARG A 41 14.60 -1.96 -0.73
CA ARG A 41 13.52 -1.03 -0.97
C ARG A 41 12.25 -1.71 -0.48
N TYR A 42 11.34 -0.96 0.12
CA TYR A 42 10.02 -1.45 0.45
C TYR A 42 8.99 -0.74 -0.41
N HIS A 43 7.95 -1.48 -0.80
CA HIS A 43 6.80 -0.96 -1.50
C HIS A 43 5.62 -0.86 -0.54
N TRP A 44 4.91 0.25 -0.61
CA TRP A 44 3.80 0.56 0.29
C TRP A 44 2.51 0.64 -0.52
N GLY A 45 1.40 0.20 0.08
CA GLY A 45 0.07 0.29 -0.52
C GLY A 45 -1.02 0.23 0.56
N TYR A 46 -2.22 0.63 0.20
CA TYR A 46 -3.42 0.33 0.98
C TYR A 46 -3.97 -1.03 0.58
N LEU A 47 -4.53 -1.74 1.57
CA LEU A 47 -5.34 -2.93 1.35
C LEU A 47 -6.74 -2.70 1.92
N VAL A 48 -7.75 -3.05 1.14
CA VAL A 48 -9.15 -3.11 1.55
C VAL A 48 -9.56 -4.57 1.58
N GLY A 49 -9.91 -5.05 2.77
CA GLY A 49 -10.23 -6.46 2.99
C GLY A 49 -11.41 -6.68 3.95
N PRO A 50 -11.92 -7.91 4.02
CA PRO A 50 -12.97 -8.25 4.98
C PRO A 50 -12.44 -8.17 6.42
N LYS A 51 -13.34 -7.93 7.39
CA LYS A 51 -13.00 -8.01 8.82
C LYS A 51 -12.67 -9.43 9.27
N VAL A 52 -13.36 -10.41 8.68
CA VAL A 52 -13.24 -11.82 9.05
C VAL A 52 -12.60 -12.56 7.88
N GLU A 53 -11.54 -13.29 8.18
CA GLU A 53 -10.66 -13.94 7.21
C GLU A 53 -10.58 -15.45 7.46
N ASP A 54 -11.65 -16.05 7.96
CA ASP A 54 -11.75 -17.49 8.24
C ASP A 54 -11.94 -18.33 6.97
N LYS A 55 -12.44 -17.72 5.89
CA LYS A 55 -12.66 -18.37 4.59
C LYS A 55 -11.36 -18.82 3.92
N GLU A 56 -11.46 -19.86 3.09
CA GLU A 56 -10.34 -20.37 2.28
C GLU A 56 -9.77 -19.29 1.36
N LEU A 57 -10.64 -18.58 0.64
CA LEU A 57 -10.31 -17.41 -0.16
C LEU A 57 -10.69 -16.13 0.57
N VAL A 58 -9.72 -15.24 0.71
CA VAL A 58 -9.89 -13.91 1.32
C VAL A 58 -9.54 -12.86 0.27
N PRO A 59 -10.49 -12.49 -0.60
CA PRO A 59 -10.23 -11.52 -1.66
C PRO A 59 -10.10 -10.10 -1.08
N GLU A 60 -9.17 -9.33 -1.63
CA GLU A 60 -8.88 -7.95 -1.21
C GLU A 60 -8.60 -7.06 -2.43
N MET A 61 -8.70 -5.75 -2.22
CA MET A 61 -8.26 -4.74 -3.19
C MET A 61 -7.01 -4.04 -2.69
N ARG A 62 -5.95 -4.02 -3.51
CA ARG A 62 -4.72 -3.27 -3.25
C ARG A 62 -4.69 -1.99 -4.06
N TYR A 63 -4.45 -0.88 -3.38
CA TYR A 63 -4.27 0.43 -3.98
C TYR A 63 -2.85 0.91 -3.73
N HIS A 64 -2.10 1.19 -4.78
CA HIS A 64 -0.71 1.62 -4.62
C HIS A 64 -0.25 2.46 -5.79
N VAL A 65 0.91 3.08 -5.61
CA VAL A 65 1.60 3.78 -6.68
C VAL A 65 2.92 3.10 -6.99
N LYS A 66 3.24 2.90 -8.26
CA LYS A 66 4.52 2.34 -8.70
C LYS A 66 5.19 3.27 -9.69
N SER A 67 6.51 3.20 -9.78
CA SER A 67 7.26 3.92 -10.81
C SER A 67 7.37 3.04 -12.06
N SER A 68 6.96 3.61 -13.19
CA SER A 68 7.16 3.13 -14.55
C SER A 68 8.28 3.96 -15.20
N PRO A 69 9.27 3.35 -15.86
CA PRO A 69 10.26 4.11 -16.61
C PRO A 69 9.66 4.96 -17.75
N ALA A 70 8.52 4.53 -18.31
CA ALA A 70 7.86 5.23 -19.41
C ALA A 70 6.89 6.32 -18.93
N ASP A 71 6.15 6.05 -17.86
CA ASP A 71 5.00 6.86 -17.44
C ASP A 71 5.23 7.62 -16.12
N GLY A 72 6.40 7.46 -15.52
CA GLY A 72 6.67 7.94 -14.17
C GLY A 72 5.86 7.18 -13.11
N TRP A 73 5.46 7.86 -12.04
CA TRP A 73 4.59 7.32 -11.01
C TRP A 73 3.16 7.13 -11.52
N ILE A 74 2.65 5.91 -11.37
CA ILE A 74 1.30 5.52 -11.77
C ILE A 74 0.56 4.91 -10.59
N TYR A 75 -0.73 5.22 -10.49
CA TYR A 75 -1.65 4.64 -9.52
C TYR A 75 -2.26 3.35 -10.09
N GLU A 76 -2.39 2.33 -9.26
CA GLU A 76 -3.00 1.04 -9.63
C GLU A 76 -3.98 0.54 -8.56
N GLU A 77 -5.04 -0.11 -9.04
CA GLU A 77 -6.00 -0.89 -8.25
C GLU A 77 -5.87 -2.35 -8.66
N VAL A 78 -5.42 -3.21 -7.74
CA VAL A 78 -5.14 -4.61 -8.03
C VAL A 78 -6.03 -5.49 -7.15
N ALA A 79 -6.90 -6.26 -7.80
CA ALA A 79 -7.66 -7.30 -7.12
C ALA A 79 -6.74 -8.47 -6.75
N LEU A 80 -6.73 -8.83 -5.47
CA LEU A 80 -5.99 -9.98 -4.95
C LEU A 80 -6.97 -11.10 -4.67
N THR A 81 -6.72 -12.28 -5.24
CA THR A 81 -7.59 -13.46 -5.08
C THR A 81 -7.57 -13.99 -3.64
N ASN A 82 -6.41 -13.95 -2.98
CA ASN A 82 -6.29 -14.37 -1.60
C ASN A 82 -5.10 -13.69 -0.90
N VAL A 83 -5.38 -12.90 0.15
CA VAL A 83 -4.31 -12.24 0.92
C VAL A 83 -3.42 -13.26 1.64
N LYS A 84 -3.97 -14.42 2.03
CA LYS A 84 -3.26 -15.48 2.75
C LYS A 84 -2.12 -16.12 1.94
N SER A 85 -2.19 -16.09 0.61
CA SER A 85 -1.19 -16.68 -0.29
C SER A 85 -0.32 -15.62 -0.98
N THR A 86 -0.38 -14.36 -0.53
CA THR A 86 0.46 -13.30 -1.10
C THR A 86 1.87 -13.44 -0.54
N ASN A 87 2.72 -14.24 -1.18
CA ASN A 87 4.13 -14.52 -0.80
C ASN A 87 5.00 -13.26 -0.61
N ASN A 88 4.51 -12.09 -1.04
CA ASN A 88 5.21 -10.82 -0.95
C ASN A 88 4.63 -9.84 0.10
N LEU A 89 3.59 -10.22 0.86
CA LEU A 89 3.08 -9.36 1.94
C LEU A 89 3.92 -9.56 3.20
N LEU A 90 4.73 -8.56 3.57
CA LEU A 90 5.57 -8.64 4.76
C LEU A 90 4.80 -8.27 6.02
N VAL A 91 4.04 -7.18 5.94
CA VAL A 91 3.28 -6.61 7.05
C VAL A 91 2.02 -5.96 6.49
N ARG A 92 0.90 -6.05 7.23
CA ARG A 92 -0.23 -5.14 7.09
C ARG A 92 -0.68 -4.67 8.47
N ILE A 93 -0.95 -3.39 8.59
CA ILE A 93 -1.37 -2.74 9.84
C ILE A 93 -2.79 -2.25 9.65
N LEU A 94 -3.70 -2.67 10.53
CA LEU A 94 -5.06 -2.17 10.53
C LEU A 94 -5.06 -0.71 10.96
N ILE A 95 -5.57 0.19 10.10
CA ILE A 95 -5.63 1.62 10.43
C ILE A 95 -7.06 2.12 10.61
N ALA A 96 -8.06 1.48 9.97
CA ALA A 96 -9.44 1.95 10.10
C ALA A 96 -10.50 0.90 9.74
N LYS A 97 -11.73 1.17 10.22
CA LYS A 97 -12.96 0.52 9.74
C LYS A 97 -13.53 1.38 8.62
N ILE A 98 -13.89 0.77 7.50
CA ILE A 98 -14.43 1.49 6.34
C ILE A 98 -15.92 1.74 6.55
N GLU A 99 -16.33 3.00 6.39
CA GLU A 99 -17.72 3.45 6.50
C GLU A 99 -18.35 3.64 5.13
N ASP A 100 -17.59 4.24 4.21
CA ASP A 100 -17.95 4.47 2.82
C ASP A 100 -16.77 4.11 1.89
N GLU A 101 -16.86 2.95 1.25
CA GLU A 101 -15.78 2.41 0.40
C GLU A 101 -15.66 3.18 -0.93
N ALA A 102 -16.78 3.63 -1.52
CA ALA A 102 -16.73 4.38 -2.77
C ALA A 102 -16.01 5.71 -2.54
N ARG A 103 -16.35 6.40 -1.45
CA ARG A 103 -15.70 7.64 -1.03
C ARG A 103 -14.21 7.44 -0.72
N LEU A 104 -13.86 6.37 -0.02
CA LEU A 104 -12.46 6.01 0.22
C LEU A 104 -11.70 5.85 -1.11
N VAL A 105 -12.25 5.07 -2.04
CA VAL A 105 -11.63 4.83 -3.35
C VAL A 105 -11.49 6.12 -4.14
N ASP A 106 -12.49 7.00 -4.10
CA ASP A 106 -12.42 8.31 -4.76
C ASP A 106 -11.30 9.18 -4.17
N ILE A 107 -11.08 9.16 -2.84
CA ILE A 107 -9.95 9.86 -2.22
C ILE A 107 -8.62 9.28 -2.71
N LEU A 108 -8.47 7.95 -2.76
CA LEU A 108 -7.24 7.30 -3.22
C LEU A 108 -6.92 7.62 -4.69
N ARG A 109 -7.93 7.54 -5.57
CA ARG A 109 -7.81 7.89 -7.01
C ARG A 109 -7.40 9.34 -7.23
N ASN A 110 -7.94 10.26 -6.42
CA ASN A 110 -7.71 11.69 -6.56
C ASN A 110 -6.53 12.21 -5.71
N THR A 111 -5.80 11.32 -5.02
CA THR A 111 -4.58 11.72 -4.30
C THR A 111 -3.47 12.01 -5.31
N PRO A 112 -2.91 13.23 -5.35
CA PRO A 112 -1.94 13.64 -6.37
C PRO A 112 -0.69 12.77 -6.44
N LEU A 113 -0.21 12.56 -7.67
CA LEU A 113 1.07 11.94 -7.97
C LEU A 113 2.07 13.05 -8.35
N VAL A 114 3.25 13.03 -7.73
CA VAL A 114 4.32 13.99 -8.04
C VAL A 114 5.39 13.28 -8.85
N GLN A 115 5.50 13.62 -10.14
CA GLN A 115 6.38 12.92 -11.09
C GLN A 115 7.86 13.23 -10.87
N ASP A 116 8.20 14.50 -10.76
CA ASP A 116 9.60 14.98 -10.80
C ASP A 116 10.15 15.36 -9.41
N GLY A 117 9.51 14.87 -8.35
CA GLY A 117 9.95 15.12 -6.98
C GLY A 117 11.15 14.23 -6.61
N PRO A 118 12.35 14.79 -6.34
CA PRO A 118 13.57 13.99 -6.10
C PRO A 118 13.43 13.05 -4.89
N ASP A 119 12.63 13.45 -3.90
CA ASP A 119 12.37 12.70 -2.67
C ASP A 119 10.96 12.08 -2.62
N TRP A 120 10.15 12.25 -3.67
CA TRP A 120 8.80 11.69 -3.70
C TRP A 120 8.84 10.19 -3.96
N ARG A 121 8.13 9.42 -3.15
CA ARG A 121 8.11 7.94 -3.20
C ARG A 121 6.69 7.45 -2.94
N CYS A 122 6.46 6.15 -3.08
CA CYS A 122 5.17 5.54 -2.74
C CYS A 122 4.71 5.82 -1.30
N ARG A 123 5.65 5.91 -0.33
CA ARG A 123 5.33 6.34 1.05
C ARG A 123 4.84 7.79 1.15
N SER A 124 5.25 8.67 0.24
CA SER A 124 4.78 10.06 0.18
C SER A 124 3.30 10.09 -0.22
N TRP A 125 2.91 9.28 -1.21
CA TRP A 125 1.51 9.09 -1.58
C TRP A 125 0.67 8.51 -0.44
N ILE A 126 1.20 7.51 0.27
CA ILE A 126 0.53 6.94 1.45
C ILE A 126 0.23 8.01 2.49
N ALA A 127 1.22 8.83 2.85
CA ALA A 127 1.06 9.88 3.83
C ALA A 127 0.02 10.95 3.39
N ASP A 128 0.04 11.39 2.13
CA ASP A 128 -0.93 12.36 1.61
C ASP A 128 -2.36 11.76 1.59
N ALA A 129 -2.51 10.55 1.07
CA ALA A 129 -3.79 9.84 1.09
C ALA A 129 -4.33 9.67 2.52
N MET A 130 -3.46 9.36 3.49
CA MET A 130 -3.86 9.20 4.90
C MET A 130 -4.42 10.51 5.46
N LEU A 131 -3.72 11.63 5.22
CA LEU A 131 -4.17 12.96 5.64
C LEU A 131 -5.50 13.34 4.99
N ARG A 132 -5.71 12.98 3.72
CA ARG A 132 -6.98 13.23 3.01
C ARG A 132 -8.13 12.40 3.56
N ILE A 133 -7.88 11.13 3.89
CA ILE A 133 -8.87 10.25 4.54
C ILE A 133 -9.24 10.79 5.92
N GLU A 134 -8.27 11.25 6.70
CA GLU A 134 -8.49 11.87 8.00
C GLU A 134 -9.33 13.15 7.88
N ASN A 135 -8.94 14.06 6.99
CA ASN A 135 -9.65 15.31 6.74
C ASN A 135 -11.07 15.11 6.18
N ASP A 136 -11.29 14.04 5.43
CA ASP A 136 -12.62 13.71 4.91
C ASP A 136 -13.61 13.35 6.04
N GLY A 137 -13.15 12.64 7.07
CA GLY A 137 -13.90 12.30 8.27
C GLY A 137 -15.16 11.44 8.05
N LYS A 138 -15.37 10.90 6.84
CA LYS A 138 -16.59 10.18 6.45
C LYS A 138 -16.33 8.85 5.75
N ALA A 139 -15.20 8.70 5.06
CA ALA A 139 -14.81 7.46 4.39
C ALA A 139 -14.53 6.31 5.38
N VAL A 140 -14.00 6.66 6.56
CA VAL A 140 -13.62 5.71 7.60
C VAL A 140 -14.16 6.14 8.97
N GLY A 141 -14.32 5.19 9.88
CA GLY A 141 -14.69 5.44 11.27
C GLY A 141 -13.51 5.92 12.11
N THR A 142 -13.75 6.18 13.38
CA THR A 142 -12.69 6.55 14.34
C THR A 142 -11.59 5.50 14.37
N ALA A 143 -10.33 5.95 14.33
CA ALA A 143 -9.14 5.10 14.41
C ALA A 143 -9.19 4.18 15.63
N VAL A 144 -8.56 2.99 15.51
CA VAL A 144 -8.48 1.98 16.58
C VAL A 144 -7.29 2.28 17.48
#